data_AF-A0A4Y9P4I2-F1
#
_entry.id   AF-A0A4Y9P4I2-F1
#
_cell.length_a   1.000
_cell.length_b   1.000
_cell.length_c   1.000
_cell.angle_alpha   90.00
_cell.angle_beta   90.00
_cell.angle_gamma   90.00
#
_symmetry.space_group_name_H-M   'P 1'
#
loop_
_entity.id
_entity.type
_entity.pdbx_description
1 polymer ?
#
loop_
_entity_poly.entity_id
_entity_poly.type
_entity_poly.pdbx_seq_one_letter_code
_entity_poly.pdbx_strand_id
1 'polypeptide(L)'
;MTAPGSLVGFDAWAALAGDSPISRTEWAAIVGAWSEPHRRYHGLAHLAAVLGLVGELAGAASDPAAVALAAWYHDIAYDPTRTDNEQVSADRARAGLRGLVPEARVDEVVRLVLLTARHDPAPGDANGAVLCDADLSVLAGPPDAYAAYASAVRAEYGHLSDDEFTAGRIGLLERLLALPQLYRLPAVDDEWTARARANLTAELTLLRSRGASAPATPPPAAG
;
A
#
# COMPACT_ATOMS: atom_id res chain seq x y z
N MET A 1 1.88 -21.43 12.17
CA MET A 1 1.37 -20.09 12.50
C MET A 1 2.48 -19.31 13.17
N THR A 2 3.17 -18.47 12.41
CA THR A 2 4.22 -17.59 12.93
C THR A 2 3.53 -16.40 13.61
N ALA A 3 3.93 -16.06 14.84
CA ALA A 3 3.31 -14.96 15.58
C ALA A 3 3.51 -13.60 14.84
N PRO A 4 2.58 -12.64 14.95
CA PRO A 4 2.65 -11.37 14.21
C PRO A 4 3.89 -10.52 14.49
N GLY A 5 4.59 -10.73 15.63
CA GLY A 5 5.89 -10.11 15.90
C GLY A 5 7.07 -10.68 15.10
N SER A 6 6.87 -11.74 14.31
CA SER A 6 7.93 -12.38 13.51
C SER A 6 8.08 -11.82 12.10
N LEU A 7 7.00 -11.28 11.50
CA LEU A 7 7.00 -10.91 10.09
C LEU A 7 7.80 -9.63 9.81
N VAL A 8 7.83 -8.70 10.78
CA VAL A 8 8.59 -7.45 10.71
C VAL A 8 9.89 -7.53 11.53
N GLY A 9 10.28 -8.73 11.97
CA GLY A 9 11.48 -8.97 12.77
C GLY A 9 12.77 -8.92 11.96
N PHE A 10 13.90 -8.74 12.65
CA PHE A 10 15.21 -8.73 12.00
C PHE A 10 15.51 -10.06 11.30
N ASP A 11 15.08 -11.20 11.84
CA ASP A 11 15.32 -12.51 11.21
C ASP A 11 14.65 -12.62 9.83
N ALA A 12 13.44 -12.08 9.69
CA ALA A 12 12.72 -12.03 8.40
C ALA A 12 13.45 -11.14 7.38
N TRP A 13 13.99 -10.01 7.83
CA TRP A 13 14.82 -9.12 7.00
C TRP A 13 16.17 -9.75 6.64
N ALA A 14 16.88 -10.33 7.61
CA ALA A 14 18.20 -10.93 7.43
C ALA A 14 18.16 -12.13 6.48
N ALA A 15 17.04 -12.85 6.39
CA ALA A 15 16.82 -13.88 5.39
C ALA A 15 16.88 -13.35 3.94
N LEU A 16 16.61 -12.06 3.72
CA LEU A 16 16.60 -11.40 2.41
C LEU A 16 17.89 -10.61 2.13
N ALA A 17 18.40 -9.90 3.14
CA ALA A 17 19.49 -8.93 3.02
C ALA A 17 20.76 -9.30 3.82
N GLY A 18 20.82 -10.52 4.35
CA GLY A 18 21.94 -11.06 5.13
C GLY A 18 21.97 -10.59 6.58
N ASP A 19 22.69 -11.33 7.43
CA ASP A 19 22.97 -10.94 8.82
C ASP A 19 24.32 -10.21 8.90
N SER A 20 24.27 -8.89 8.98
CA SER A 20 25.45 -8.04 9.15
C SER A 20 25.10 -6.78 9.97
N PRO A 21 26.09 -6.08 10.54
CA PRO A 21 25.84 -4.81 11.22
C PRO A 21 25.15 -3.78 10.31
N ILE A 22 25.54 -3.71 9.03
CA ILE A 22 24.92 -2.81 8.04
C ILE A 22 23.46 -3.18 7.82
N SER A 23 23.16 -4.47 7.60
CA SER A 23 21.81 -4.98 7.43
C SER A 23 20.92 -4.69 8.65
N ARG A 24 21.47 -4.83 9.87
CA ARG A 24 20.75 -4.52 11.11
C ARG A 24 20.46 -3.03 11.27
N THR A 25 21.39 -2.16 10.89
CA THR A 25 21.17 -0.71 10.86
C THR A 25 20.08 -0.34 9.86
N GLU A 26 20.10 -0.93 8.66
CA GLU A 26 19.08 -0.67 7.63
C GLU A 26 17.69 -1.14 8.09
N TRP A 27 17.58 -2.36 8.61
CA TRP A 27 16.32 -2.87 9.18
C TRP A 27 15.76 -1.93 10.26
N ALA A 28 16.61 -1.46 11.18
CA ALA A 28 16.16 -0.54 12.23
C ALA A 28 15.66 0.79 11.65
N ALA A 29 16.29 1.29 10.59
CA ALA A 29 15.84 2.50 9.90
C ALA A 29 14.49 2.30 9.19
N ILE A 30 14.30 1.15 8.53
CA ILE A 30 13.02 0.77 7.90
C ILE A 30 11.92 0.70 8.96
N VAL A 31 12.13 -0.06 10.04
CA VAL A 31 11.14 -0.18 11.13
C VAL A 31 10.84 1.19 11.74
N GLY A 32 11.85 2.04 11.91
CA GLY A 32 11.68 3.42 12.38
C GLY A 32 10.74 4.23 11.49
N ALA A 33 10.92 4.16 10.17
CA ALA A 33 10.08 4.86 9.20
C ALA A 33 8.62 4.37 9.24
N TRP A 34 8.40 3.04 9.27
CA TRP A 34 7.06 2.46 9.40
C TRP A 34 6.39 2.70 10.76
N SER A 35 7.15 3.16 11.76
CA SER A 35 6.67 3.45 13.12
C SER A 35 6.38 4.93 13.35
N GLU A 36 6.46 5.78 12.33
CA GLU A 36 6.25 7.22 12.48
C GLU A 36 4.82 7.53 13.01
N PRO A 37 4.66 8.42 14.02
CA PRO A 37 3.41 8.59 14.75
C PRO A 37 2.20 9.09 13.93
N HIS A 38 2.45 9.70 12.76
CA HIS A 38 1.38 10.20 11.89
C HIS A 38 0.70 9.09 11.08
N ARG A 39 1.34 7.92 10.93
CA ARG A 39 0.79 6.77 10.21
C ARG A 39 -0.35 6.15 11.01
N ARG A 40 -1.52 6.02 10.39
CA ARG A 40 -2.70 5.39 10.99
C ARG A 40 -3.05 4.08 10.30
N TYR A 41 -2.95 4.06 8.98
CA TYR A 41 -3.07 2.86 8.16
C TYR A 41 -1.70 2.38 7.70
N HIS A 42 -0.89 3.26 7.10
CA HIS A 42 0.38 2.92 6.44
C HIS A 42 1.54 2.75 7.44
N GLY A 43 1.33 1.95 8.50
CA GLY A 43 2.31 1.64 9.55
C GLY A 43 2.69 0.16 9.60
N LEU A 44 3.38 -0.25 10.67
CA LEU A 44 3.87 -1.63 10.85
C LEU A 44 2.80 -2.73 10.69
N ALA A 45 1.54 -2.44 11.03
CA ALA A 45 0.44 -3.40 10.86
C ALA A 45 0.12 -3.67 9.38
N HIS A 46 0.12 -2.62 8.54
CA HIS A 46 -0.02 -2.76 7.09
C HIS A 46 1.17 -3.52 6.51
N LEU A 47 2.40 -3.11 6.86
CA LEU A 47 3.61 -3.81 6.41
C LEU A 47 3.58 -5.31 6.76
N ALA A 48 3.18 -5.67 7.99
CA ALA A 48 3.06 -7.07 8.40
C ALA A 48 2.01 -7.84 7.58
N ALA A 49 0.86 -7.21 7.27
CA ALA A 49 -0.19 -7.81 6.45
C ALA A 49 0.31 -8.07 5.02
N VAL A 50 0.97 -7.08 4.40
CA VAL A 50 1.54 -7.21 3.05
C VAL A 50 2.63 -8.28 3.01
N LEU A 51 3.57 -8.29 3.96
CA LEU A 51 4.61 -9.31 4.03
C LEU A 51 4.05 -10.71 4.24
N GLY A 52 2.99 -10.86 5.04
CA GLY A 52 2.29 -12.13 5.23
C GLY A 52 1.74 -12.67 3.91
N LEU A 53 1.01 -11.84 3.17
CA LEU A 53 0.43 -12.20 1.88
C LEU A 53 1.49 -12.44 0.79
N VAL A 54 2.55 -11.63 0.74
CA VAL A 54 3.69 -11.87 -0.16
C VAL A 54 4.31 -13.24 0.14
N GLY A 55 4.42 -13.63 1.41
CA GLY A 55 4.88 -14.95 1.81
C GLY A 55 3.96 -16.09 1.34
N GLU A 56 2.64 -15.92 1.47
CA GLU A 56 1.64 -16.89 1.00
C GLU A 56 1.63 -17.02 -0.53
N LEU A 57 1.82 -15.91 -1.24
CA LEU A 57 1.77 -15.81 -2.70
C LEU A 57 3.15 -15.99 -3.36
N ALA A 58 4.20 -16.27 -2.59
CA ALA A 58 5.58 -16.36 -3.06
C ALA A 58 5.76 -17.34 -4.24
N GLY A 59 4.97 -18.42 -4.29
CA GLY A 59 5.02 -19.40 -5.39
C GLY A 59 4.58 -18.85 -6.76
N ALA A 60 3.90 -17.71 -6.80
CA ALA A 60 3.50 -17.04 -8.03
C ALA A 60 4.54 -16.01 -8.54
N ALA A 61 5.49 -15.59 -7.69
CA ALA A 61 6.52 -14.62 -8.04
C ALA A 61 7.71 -15.29 -8.76
N SER A 62 8.33 -14.57 -9.71
CA SER A 62 9.55 -15.03 -10.38
C SER A 62 10.81 -14.72 -9.56
N ASP A 63 10.82 -13.65 -8.76
CA ASP A 63 11.80 -13.39 -7.70
C ASP A 63 11.06 -13.04 -6.39
N PRO A 64 10.67 -14.04 -5.58
CA PRO A 64 9.97 -13.81 -4.31
C PRO A 64 10.77 -12.95 -3.33
N ALA A 65 12.10 -12.99 -3.38
CA ALA A 65 12.94 -12.17 -2.51
C ALA A 65 12.89 -10.69 -2.92
N ALA A 66 12.88 -10.39 -4.23
CA ALA A 66 12.67 -9.04 -4.71
C ALA A 66 11.29 -8.49 -4.31
N VAL A 67 10.23 -9.29 -4.43
CA VAL A 67 8.88 -8.88 -4.02
C VAL A 67 8.81 -8.61 -2.51
N ALA A 68 9.39 -9.48 -1.69
CA ALA A 68 9.44 -9.26 -0.24
C ALA A 68 10.22 -8.00 0.13
N LEU A 69 11.38 -7.76 -0.48
CA LEU A 69 12.14 -6.52 -0.30
C LEU A 69 11.34 -5.29 -0.75
N ALA A 70 10.66 -5.36 -1.89
CA ALA A 70 9.78 -4.26 -2.33
C ALA A 70 8.66 -3.98 -1.34
N ALA A 71 8.06 -5.01 -0.72
CA ALA A 71 7.08 -4.83 0.34
C ALA A 71 7.65 -4.07 1.56
N TRP A 72 8.90 -4.33 1.96
CA TRP A 72 9.57 -3.56 3.03
C TRP A 72 9.74 -2.07 2.69
N TYR A 73 9.86 -1.73 1.41
CA TYR A 73 10.16 -0.37 0.96
C TYR A 73 8.99 0.42 0.37
N HIS A 74 7.88 -0.21 -0.07
CA HIS A 74 6.90 0.46 -0.93
C HIS A 74 6.36 1.80 -0.36
N ASP A 75 6.02 1.85 0.92
CA ASP A 75 5.63 3.08 1.64
C ASP A 75 6.62 3.46 2.77
N ILE A 76 7.90 3.13 2.61
CA ILE A 76 8.91 3.52 3.60
C ILE A 76 8.95 5.05 3.76
N ALA A 77 8.77 5.80 2.67
CA ALA A 77 8.48 7.21 2.70
C ALA A 77 6.96 7.39 2.58
N TYR A 78 6.36 8.06 3.57
CA TYR A 78 4.93 8.32 3.57
C TYR A 78 4.63 9.68 4.18
N ASP A 79 4.32 10.63 3.32
CA ASP A 79 3.81 11.94 3.69
C ASP A 79 2.57 12.22 2.84
N PRO A 80 1.37 12.25 3.45
CA PRO A 80 0.12 12.54 2.75
C PRO A 80 0.06 13.89 2.01
N THR A 81 1.02 14.79 2.26
CA THR A 81 1.13 16.09 1.58
C THR A 81 1.99 16.06 0.31
N ARG A 82 2.67 14.93 0.07
CA ARG A 82 3.57 14.72 -1.09
C ARG A 82 2.87 13.97 -2.22
N THR A 83 3.44 14.11 -3.41
CA THR A 83 2.97 13.42 -4.64
C THR A 83 4.01 12.46 -5.22
N ASP A 84 5.18 12.35 -4.57
CA ASP A 84 6.35 11.61 -5.05
C ASP A 84 6.83 10.57 -4.01
N ASN A 85 5.94 10.14 -3.08
CA ASN A 85 6.29 9.19 -2.03
C ASN A 85 6.92 7.90 -2.59
N GLU A 86 6.35 7.34 -3.66
CA GLU A 86 6.85 6.11 -4.29
C GLU A 86 8.24 6.30 -4.89
N GLN A 87 8.53 7.48 -5.46
CA GLN A 87 9.86 7.80 -5.97
C GLN A 87 10.88 7.92 -4.83
N VAL A 88 10.50 8.59 -3.73
CA VAL A 88 11.36 8.69 -2.54
C VAL A 88 11.59 7.31 -1.92
N SER A 89 10.55 6.48 -1.82
CA SER A 89 10.64 5.09 -1.35
C SER A 89 11.57 4.25 -2.22
N ALA A 90 11.49 4.40 -3.54
CA ALA A 90 12.35 3.71 -4.49
C ALA A 90 13.82 4.15 -4.36
N ASP A 91 14.08 5.44 -4.20
CA ASP A 91 15.43 5.98 -3.97
C ASP A 91 16.01 5.49 -2.64
N ARG A 92 15.16 5.40 -1.59
CA ARG A 92 15.52 4.81 -0.29
C ARG A 92 15.87 3.33 -0.43
N ALA A 93 15.09 2.56 -1.18
CA ALA A 93 15.39 1.15 -1.46
C ALA A 93 16.74 0.98 -2.17
N ARG A 94 16.99 1.79 -3.22
CA ARG A 94 18.26 1.75 -3.95
C ARG A 94 19.47 2.07 -3.06
N ALA A 95 19.33 3.04 -2.17
CA ALA A 95 20.40 3.41 -1.25
C ALA A 95 20.62 2.35 -0.17
N GLY A 96 19.55 1.87 0.46
CA GLY A 96 19.58 0.95 1.60
C GLY A 96 20.03 -0.46 1.23
N LEU A 97 19.66 -0.95 0.04
CA LEU A 97 20.00 -2.29 -0.43
C LEU A 97 21.39 -2.41 -1.06
N ARG A 98 22.08 -1.28 -1.31
CA ARG A 98 23.40 -1.28 -1.96
C ARG A 98 24.40 -2.09 -1.15
N GLY A 99 24.93 -3.14 -1.78
CA GLY A 99 25.91 -4.04 -1.15
C GLY A 99 25.32 -5.06 -0.18
N LEU A 100 23.99 -5.04 0.07
CA LEU A 100 23.28 -6.08 0.82
C LEU A 100 22.73 -7.17 -0.11
N VAL A 101 22.38 -6.80 -1.35
CA VAL A 101 21.87 -7.72 -2.38
C VAL A 101 22.48 -7.43 -3.75
N PRO A 102 22.41 -8.35 -4.73
CA PRO A 102 22.88 -8.09 -6.09
C PRO A 102 22.16 -6.90 -6.75
N GLU A 103 22.87 -6.12 -7.57
CA GLU A 103 22.34 -4.91 -8.22
C GLU A 103 21.06 -5.18 -9.02
N ALA A 104 20.99 -6.31 -9.75
CA ALA A 104 19.80 -6.69 -10.51
C ALA A 104 18.55 -6.85 -9.63
N ARG A 105 18.72 -7.26 -8.36
CA ARG A 105 17.61 -7.33 -7.40
C ARG A 105 17.23 -5.95 -6.89
N VAL A 106 18.20 -5.05 -6.69
CA VAL A 106 17.93 -3.66 -6.35
C VAL A 106 17.07 -2.99 -7.44
N ASP A 107 17.43 -3.19 -8.71
CA ASP A 107 16.67 -2.64 -9.84
C ASP A 107 15.24 -3.17 -9.90
N GLU A 108 15.04 -4.47 -9.65
CA GLU A 108 13.69 -5.03 -9.59
C GLU A 108 12.89 -4.48 -8.40
N VAL A 109 13.50 -4.36 -7.21
CA VAL A 109 12.85 -3.74 -6.05
C VAL A 109 12.42 -2.31 -6.35
N VAL A 110 13.30 -1.51 -6.95
CA VAL A 110 13.00 -0.12 -7.37
C VAL A 110 11.83 -0.09 -8.34
N ARG A 111 11.82 -0.96 -9.35
CA ARG A 111 10.72 -1.06 -10.33
C ARG A 111 9.39 -1.40 -9.64
N LEU A 112 9.40 -2.37 -8.73
CA LEU A 112 8.22 -2.82 -8.00
C LEU A 112 7.68 -1.75 -7.04
N VAL A 113 8.56 -1.02 -6.33
CA VAL A 113 8.14 0.11 -5.48
C VAL A 113 7.51 1.22 -6.33
N LEU A 114 8.06 1.55 -7.50
CA LEU A 114 7.45 2.55 -8.38
C LEU A 114 6.09 2.09 -8.95
N LEU A 115 5.91 0.78 -9.14
CA LEU A 115 4.68 0.20 -9.66
C LEU A 115 3.48 0.43 -8.72
N THR A 116 3.71 0.54 -7.40
CA THR A 116 2.63 0.78 -6.42
C THR A 116 2.01 2.17 -6.54
N ALA A 117 2.59 3.11 -7.31
CA ALA A 117 1.95 4.40 -7.57
C ALA A 117 0.62 4.28 -8.37
N ARG A 118 0.46 3.16 -9.09
CA ARG A 118 -0.71 2.89 -9.96
C ARG A 118 -1.37 1.54 -9.71
N HIS A 119 -0.67 0.60 -9.09
CA HIS A 119 -1.12 -0.77 -8.88
C HIS A 119 -1.61 -1.47 -10.17
N ASP A 120 -0.96 -1.16 -11.30
CA ASP A 120 -1.35 -1.64 -12.63
C ASP A 120 -0.18 -2.39 -13.29
N PRO A 121 0.17 -3.60 -12.80
CA PRO A 121 1.17 -4.45 -13.43
C PRO A 121 0.74 -4.84 -14.85
N ALA A 122 1.72 -4.89 -15.76
CA ALA A 122 1.49 -5.37 -17.11
C ALA A 122 1.10 -6.86 -17.13
N PRO A 123 0.34 -7.33 -18.14
CA PRO A 123 0.06 -8.75 -18.29
C PRO A 123 1.36 -9.58 -18.31
N GLY A 124 1.45 -10.57 -17.42
CA GLY A 124 2.64 -11.42 -17.26
C GLY A 124 3.70 -10.89 -16.28
N ASP A 125 3.54 -9.70 -15.69
CA ASP A 125 4.39 -9.21 -14.61
C ASP A 125 4.05 -9.93 -13.29
N ALA A 126 4.63 -11.12 -13.11
CA ALA A 126 4.37 -11.99 -11.97
C ALA A 126 4.75 -11.34 -10.63
N ASN A 127 5.90 -10.67 -10.56
CA ASN A 127 6.34 -10.00 -9.33
C ASN A 127 5.45 -8.81 -8.98
N GLY A 128 5.10 -7.99 -9.99
CA GLY A 128 4.17 -6.87 -9.83
C GLY A 128 2.78 -7.32 -9.39
N ALA A 129 2.28 -8.42 -9.97
CA ALA A 129 1.02 -9.04 -9.56
C ALA A 129 1.02 -9.42 -8.08
N VAL A 130 2.06 -10.10 -7.58
CA VAL A 130 2.15 -10.47 -6.16
C VAL A 130 2.16 -9.24 -5.25
N LEU A 131 2.98 -8.23 -5.55
CA LEU A 131 3.08 -7.04 -4.71
C LEU A 131 1.77 -6.25 -4.69
N CYS A 132 1.20 -5.95 -5.86
CA CYS A 132 -0.01 -5.14 -5.96
C CYS A 132 -1.23 -5.86 -5.36
N ASP A 133 -1.38 -7.17 -5.57
CA ASP A 133 -2.49 -7.92 -4.98
C ASP A 133 -2.37 -7.97 -3.45
N ALA A 134 -1.16 -8.17 -2.92
CA ALA A 134 -0.91 -8.16 -1.48
C ALA A 134 -1.21 -6.80 -0.84
N ASP A 135 -0.75 -5.71 -1.47
CA ASP A 135 -0.94 -4.34 -0.99
C ASP A 135 -2.42 -3.90 -1.03
N LEU A 136 -3.14 -4.27 -2.09
CA LEU A 136 -4.57 -3.97 -2.25
C LEU A 136 -5.51 -4.96 -1.54
N SER A 137 -4.99 -5.94 -0.82
CA SER A 137 -5.78 -7.01 -0.18
C SER A 137 -6.83 -6.50 0.82
N VAL A 138 -6.55 -5.36 1.48
CA VAL A 138 -7.49 -4.72 2.42
C VAL A 138 -8.83 -4.39 1.77
N LEU A 139 -8.84 -4.10 0.46
CA LEU A 139 -10.06 -3.74 -0.26
C LEU A 139 -11.04 -4.93 -0.28
N ALA A 140 -10.53 -6.16 -0.35
CA ALA A 140 -11.31 -7.39 -0.29
C ALA A 140 -11.64 -7.85 1.13
N GLY A 141 -11.23 -7.10 2.16
CA GLY A 141 -11.51 -7.43 3.56
C GLY A 141 -13.00 -7.45 3.90
N PRO A 142 -13.37 -8.06 5.05
CA PRO A 142 -14.71 -7.92 5.61
C PRO A 142 -15.14 -6.44 5.74
N PRO A 143 -16.44 -6.11 5.61
CA PRO A 143 -16.89 -4.72 5.58
C PRO A 143 -16.49 -3.86 6.79
N ASP A 144 -16.40 -4.46 7.97
CA ASP A 144 -15.93 -3.79 9.20
C ASP A 144 -14.43 -3.49 9.16
N ALA A 145 -13.62 -4.42 8.67
CA ALA A 145 -12.18 -4.20 8.44
C ALA A 145 -11.95 -3.11 7.37
N TYR A 146 -12.73 -3.13 6.28
CA TYR A 146 -12.67 -2.10 5.25
C TYR A 146 -13.04 -0.71 5.81
N ALA A 147 -14.10 -0.63 6.63
CA ALA A 147 -14.51 0.63 7.26
C ALA A 147 -13.42 1.18 8.21
N ALA A 148 -12.74 0.30 8.97
CA ALA A 148 -11.60 0.67 9.80
C ALA A 148 -10.44 1.21 8.96
N TYR A 149 -10.12 0.55 7.84
CA TYR A 149 -9.14 1.03 6.86
C TYR A 149 -9.49 2.43 6.33
N ALA A 150 -10.71 2.62 5.82
CA ALA A 150 -11.13 3.91 5.26
C ALA A 150 -11.09 5.03 6.31
N SER A 151 -11.46 4.74 7.55
CA SER A 151 -11.36 5.68 8.68
C SER A 151 -9.90 6.04 9.02
N ALA A 152 -9.01 5.06 9.04
CA ALA A 152 -7.59 5.27 9.29
C ALA A 152 -6.96 6.13 8.18
N VAL A 153 -7.28 5.86 6.91
CA VAL A 153 -6.86 6.71 5.79
C VAL A 153 -7.42 8.13 5.94
N ARG A 154 -8.70 8.32 6.27
CA ARG A 154 -9.25 9.67 6.51
C ARG A 154 -8.46 10.43 7.57
N ALA A 155 -8.01 9.76 8.63
CA ALA A 155 -7.23 10.37 9.70
C ALA A 155 -5.81 10.80 9.25
N GLU A 156 -5.17 10.07 8.33
CA GLU A 156 -3.87 10.47 7.74
C GLU A 156 -3.98 11.75 6.90
N TYR A 157 -5.12 11.94 6.25
CA TYR A 157 -5.43 13.15 5.49
C TYR A 157 -6.16 14.23 6.32
N GLY A 158 -6.03 14.22 7.65
CA GLY A 158 -6.69 15.18 8.55
C GLY A 158 -6.32 16.65 8.31
N HIS A 159 -5.27 16.91 7.53
CA HIS A 159 -4.85 18.25 7.09
C HIS A 159 -5.71 18.82 5.95
N LEU A 160 -6.46 17.96 5.22
CA LEU A 160 -7.40 18.38 4.17
C LEU A 160 -8.79 18.66 4.76
N SER A 161 -9.50 19.61 4.13
CA SER A 161 -10.93 19.77 4.35
C SER A 161 -11.70 18.51 3.94
N ASP A 162 -12.93 18.35 4.45
CA ASP A 162 -13.77 17.20 4.09
C ASP A 162 -14.10 17.17 2.60
N ASP A 163 -14.26 18.32 1.96
CA ASP A 163 -14.54 18.43 0.52
C ASP A 163 -13.33 18.01 -0.33
N GLU A 164 -12.13 18.51 0.00
CA GLU A 164 -10.88 18.15 -0.68
C GLU A 164 -10.58 16.65 -0.53
N PHE A 165 -10.68 16.12 0.70
CA PHE A 165 -10.49 14.69 0.95
C PHE A 165 -11.52 13.86 0.18
N THR A 166 -12.80 14.25 0.22
CA THR A 166 -13.88 13.51 -0.45
C THR A 166 -13.66 13.48 -1.97
N ALA A 167 -13.32 14.60 -2.58
CA ALA A 167 -13.03 14.67 -4.01
C ALA A 167 -11.83 13.77 -4.40
N GLY A 168 -10.74 13.84 -3.64
CA GLY A 168 -9.55 13.00 -3.86
C GLY A 168 -9.85 11.51 -3.68
N ARG A 169 -10.58 11.16 -2.62
CA ARG A 169 -10.97 9.78 -2.31
C ARG A 169 -11.90 9.20 -3.37
N ILE A 170 -12.91 9.95 -3.82
CA ILE A 170 -13.76 9.56 -4.96
C ILE A 170 -12.91 9.25 -6.19
N GLY A 171 -11.97 10.14 -6.54
CA GLY A 171 -11.10 9.94 -7.69
C GLY A 171 -10.23 8.68 -7.57
N LEU A 172 -9.75 8.34 -6.38
CA LEU A 172 -9.02 7.08 -6.14
C LEU A 172 -9.93 5.85 -6.32
N LEU A 173 -11.11 5.85 -5.70
CA LEU A 173 -12.06 4.74 -5.80
C LEU A 173 -12.50 4.49 -7.24
N GLU A 174 -12.77 5.55 -8.00
CA GLU A 174 -13.13 5.47 -9.42
C GLU A 174 -12.00 4.88 -10.27
N ARG A 175 -10.74 5.28 -10.04
CA ARG A 175 -9.58 4.70 -10.74
C ARG A 175 -9.45 3.20 -10.45
N LEU A 176 -9.55 2.79 -9.19
CA LEU A 176 -9.48 1.38 -8.80
C LEU A 176 -10.62 0.56 -9.43
N LEU A 177 -11.85 1.09 -9.43
CA LEU A 177 -13.00 0.43 -10.05
C LEU A 177 -12.87 0.33 -11.59
N ALA A 178 -12.15 1.26 -12.21
CA ALA A 178 -11.91 1.30 -13.64
C ALA A 178 -10.79 0.35 -14.11
N LEU A 179 -10.01 -0.24 -13.19
CA LEU A 179 -9.01 -1.24 -13.55
C LEU A 179 -9.70 -2.44 -14.23
N PRO A 180 -9.18 -2.92 -15.38
CA PRO A 180 -9.73 -4.10 -16.05
C PRO A 180 -9.73 -5.33 -15.15
N GLN A 181 -8.68 -5.46 -14.32
CA GLN A 181 -8.51 -6.47 -13.29
C GLN A 181 -7.92 -5.79 -12.06
N LEU A 182 -8.67 -5.83 -10.95
CA LEU A 182 -8.23 -5.24 -9.69
C LEU A 182 -7.17 -6.11 -9.01
N TYR A 183 -7.37 -7.43 -9.06
CA TYR A 183 -6.39 -8.43 -8.65
C TYR A 183 -5.93 -9.23 -9.86
N ARG A 184 -4.67 -9.65 -9.88
CA ARG A 184 -4.03 -10.27 -11.05
C ARG A 184 -3.82 -11.76 -10.91
N LEU A 185 -3.68 -12.23 -9.67
CA LEU A 185 -3.44 -13.63 -9.39
C LEU A 185 -4.75 -14.41 -9.42
N PRO A 186 -4.88 -15.43 -10.30
CA PRO A 186 -6.11 -16.22 -10.40
C PRO A 186 -6.53 -16.89 -9.09
N ALA A 187 -5.58 -17.14 -8.18
CA ALA A 187 -5.82 -17.78 -6.90
C ALA A 187 -6.70 -16.94 -5.95
N VAL A 188 -6.74 -15.62 -6.13
CA VAL A 188 -7.48 -14.69 -5.27
C VAL A 188 -8.52 -13.85 -6.03
N ASP A 189 -8.37 -13.74 -7.36
CA ASP A 189 -9.12 -12.77 -8.17
C ASP A 189 -10.64 -12.83 -7.99
N ASP A 190 -11.29 -13.97 -8.26
CA ASP A 190 -12.76 -14.03 -8.28
C ASP A 190 -13.41 -13.59 -6.96
N GLU A 191 -12.95 -14.13 -5.83
CA GLU A 191 -13.54 -13.86 -4.52
C GLU A 191 -13.14 -12.47 -4.01
N TRP A 192 -11.88 -12.06 -4.19
CA TRP A 192 -11.40 -10.77 -3.72
C TRP A 192 -11.96 -9.63 -4.56
N THR A 193 -12.00 -9.77 -5.89
CA THR A 193 -12.55 -8.76 -6.80
C THR A 193 -14.01 -8.49 -6.47
N ALA A 194 -14.82 -9.53 -6.25
CA ALA A 194 -16.23 -9.36 -5.89
C ALA A 194 -16.39 -8.57 -4.57
N ARG A 195 -15.64 -8.94 -3.52
CA ARG A 195 -15.67 -8.26 -2.21
C ARG A 195 -15.16 -6.83 -2.30
N ALA A 196 -14.03 -6.62 -2.97
CA ALA A 196 -13.44 -5.30 -3.13
C ALA A 196 -14.33 -4.35 -3.92
N ARG A 197 -14.93 -4.80 -5.03
CA ARG A 197 -15.87 -3.98 -5.80
C ARG A 197 -17.10 -3.61 -4.98
N ALA A 198 -17.61 -4.51 -4.13
CA ALA A 198 -18.71 -4.20 -3.23
C ALA A 198 -18.32 -3.11 -2.20
N ASN A 199 -17.16 -3.25 -1.55
CA ASN A 199 -16.67 -2.29 -0.58
C ASN A 199 -16.40 -0.90 -1.20
N LEU A 200 -15.66 -0.86 -2.31
CA LEU A 200 -15.34 0.38 -3.04
C LEU A 200 -16.62 1.10 -3.50
N THR A 201 -17.59 0.36 -4.02
CA THR A 201 -18.87 0.93 -4.50
C THR A 201 -19.71 1.46 -3.34
N ALA A 202 -19.73 0.77 -2.20
CA ALA A 202 -20.43 1.21 -1.00
C ALA A 202 -19.84 2.53 -0.46
N GLU A 203 -18.51 2.62 -0.36
CA GLU A 203 -17.82 3.85 0.05
C GLU A 203 -18.10 4.99 -0.94
N LEU A 204 -17.96 4.73 -2.25
CA LEU A 204 -18.21 5.71 -3.30
C LEU A 204 -19.64 6.27 -3.24
N THR A 205 -20.63 5.40 -2.99
CA THR A 205 -22.04 5.80 -2.84
C THR A 205 -22.24 6.68 -1.60
N LEU A 206 -21.60 6.34 -0.48
CA LEU A 206 -21.66 7.12 0.76
C LEU A 206 -21.04 8.51 0.59
N LEU A 207 -19.88 8.60 -0.07
CA LEU A 207 -19.20 9.87 -0.30
C LEU A 207 -20.02 10.81 -1.21
N ARG A 208 -20.61 10.27 -2.28
CA ARG A 208 -21.45 11.05 -3.21
C ARG A 208 -22.74 11.55 -2.56
N SER A 209 -23.36 10.77 -1.67
CA SER A 209 -24.60 11.19 -0.99
C SER A 209 -24.35 12.31 0.03
N ARG A 210 -23.18 12.31 0.68
CA ARG A 210 -22.75 13.39 1.59
C ARG A 210 -22.46 14.68 0.84
N GLY A 211 -21.76 14.63 -0.30
CA GLY A 211 -21.49 15.80 -1.14
C GLY A 211 -22.75 16.45 -1.71
N ALA A 212 -23.78 15.66 -2.03
CA ALA A 212 -25.09 16.18 -2.48
C ALA A 212 -25.92 16.83 -1.36
N SER A 213 -25.57 16.59 -0.09
CA SER A 213 -26.33 17.03 1.09
C SER A 213 -25.71 18.24 1.81
N ALA A 214 -24.58 18.78 1.33
CA ALA A 214 -23.98 20.00 1.88
C ALA A 214 -24.85 21.23 1.54
N PRO A 215 -25.19 22.11 2.51
CA PRO A 215 -26.04 23.26 2.25
C PRO A 215 -25.33 24.25 1.32
N ALA A 216 -26.00 24.64 0.24
CA ALA A 216 -25.54 25.72 -0.63
C ALA A 216 -25.33 26.99 0.21
N THR A 217 -24.15 27.61 0.11
CA THR A 217 -23.88 28.91 0.70
C THR A 217 -24.94 29.89 0.20
N PRO A 218 -25.77 30.49 1.07
CA PRO A 218 -26.76 31.46 0.62
C PRO A 218 -26.01 32.68 0.04
N PRO A 219 -26.52 33.27 -1.06
CA PRO A 219 -25.91 34.47 -1.63
C PRO A 219 -25.86 35.58 -0.57
N PRO A 220 -24.83 36.45 -0.60
CA PRO A 220 -24.75 37.56 0.34
C PRO A 220 -26.00 38.42 0.22
N ALA A 221 -26.65 38.67 1.36
CA ALA A 221 -27.81 39.55 1.42
C ALA A 221 -27.41 40.93 0.91
N ALA A 222 -28.07 41.37 -0.17
CA ALA A 222 -27.95 42.74 -0.65
C ALA A 222 -28.48 43.68 0.44
N GLY A 223 -27.59 44.49 1.00
CA GLY A 223 -27.92 45.68 1.78
C GLY A 223 -28.14 46.88 0.87
#